data_AF-A0AA38GWC9-F1
#
_entry.id   AF-A0AA38GWC9-F1
#
_cell.length_a   1.000
_cell.length_b   1.000
_cell.length_c   1.000
_cell.angle_alpha   90.00
_cell.angle_beta   90.00
_cell.angle_gamma   90.00
#
_symmetry.space_group_name_H-M   'P 1'
#
loop_
_entity.id
_entity.type
_entity.pdbx_description
1 polymer ?
#
loop_
_entity_poly.entity_id
_entity_poly.type
_entity_poly.pdbx_seq_one_letter_code
_entity_poly.pdbx_strand_id
1 'polypeptide(L)'
;MYMQSESLLEGLLEHGRLTLEQLIQRAAAQSGKGETDIQGPLKETFSGLVRSHFIERCPVPEPVLPPRSENAPKKVVRGSARSRKAAKDTEEETEEQRVIAAAAPLEGERFLLPSSMNYGMPTERGNDHNMPTSKAGEKRKYECLKEDSWMSTVTDDKEVLWRANYEEFVRRLRHKACASYVGSRLDLRAGTVLEAMLEATMISGSLVKQKISAPLSMNAIEQAVLESKEGRIMTMDRIQASLDQMASDSVGYLTRAREMDGQYIINMHKILVDARKSEVEAIVRKRYGIESCRIFKLLAMKGQLEQKQISEQALVDRKETLELLYKLFKDGYLQMQ
;
A
#
# COMPACT_ATOMS: atom_id res chain seq x y z
N MET A 1 -11.87 -11.05 -21.25
CA MET A 1 -11.55 -10.77 -19.84
C MET A 1 -11.17 -9.31 -19.61
N TYR A 2 -10.10 -8.75 -20.21
CA TYR A 2 -9.69 -7.34 -19.99
C TYR A 2 -10.76 -6.28 -20.26
N MET A 3 -11.51 -6.40 -21.37
CA MET A 3 -12.58 -5.46 -21.73
C MET A 3 -13.73 -5.41 -20.70
N GLN A 4 -14.02 -6.54 -20.04
CA GLN A 4 -15.09 -6.62 -19.04
C GLN A 4 -14.66 -6.01 -17.72
N SER A 5 -13.41 -6.21 -17.30
CA SER A 5 -12.86 -5.56 -16.10
C SER A 5 -12.76 -4.05 -16.28
N GLU A 6 -12.42 -3.58 -17.47
CA GLU A 6 -12.34 -2.16 -17.80
C GLU A 6 -13.73 -1.50 -17.74
N SER A 7 -14.74 -2.08 -18.38
CA SER A 7 -16.13 -1.57 -18.34
C SER A 7 -16.71 -1.52 -16.92
N LEU A 8 -16.44 -2.52 -16.08
CA LEU A 8 -16.85 -2.53 -14.67
C LEU A 8 -16.21 -1.38 -13.87
N LEU A 9 -14.89 -1.20 -14.01
CA LEU A 9 -14.16 -0.16 -13.30
C LEU A 9 -14.52 1.23 -13.83
N GLU A 10 -14.68 1.41 -15.14
CA GLU A 10 -15.16 2.65 -15.75
C GLU A 10 -16.52 3.06 -15.16
N GLY A 11 -17.48 2.13 -15.10
CA GLY A 11 -18.79 2.39 -14.51
C GLY A 11 -18.70 2.83 -13.05
N LEU A 12 -17.86 2.17 -12.24
CA LEU A 12 -17.63 2.55 -10.84
C LEU A 12 -16.93 3.90 -10.69
N LEU A 13 -16.01 4.26 -11.61
CA LEU A 13 -15.27 5.51 -11.56
C LEU A 13 -16.12 6.70 -12.02
N GLU A 14 -16.99 6.52 -13.01
CA GLU A 14 -17.90 7.57 -13.51
C GLU A 14 -19.04 7.87 -12.53
N HIS A 15 -19.65 6.83 -11.96
CA HIS A 15 -20.87 6.97 -11.15
C HIS A 15 -20.60 6.89 -9.64
N GLY A 16 -19.37 6.54 -9.25
CA GLY A 16 -18.90 6.49 -7.88
C GLY A 16 -19.38 5.27 -7.07
N ARG A 17 -20.70 5.07 -6.98
CA ARG A 17 -21.32 3.99 -6.18
C ARG A 17 -22.43 3.31 -6.97
N LEU A 18 -22.28 2.02 -7.22
CA LEU A 18 -23.27 1.24 -7.97
C LEU A 18 -23.53 -0.11 -7.31
N THR A 19 -24.75 -0.62 -7.45
CA THR A 19 -25.07 -2.01 -7.12
C THR A 19 -24.57 -2.95 -8.22
N LEU A 20 -24.46 -4.24 -7.91
CA LEU A 20 -24.10 -5.24 -8.91
C LEU A 20 -25.12 -5.30 -10.06
N GLU A 21 -26.42 -5.13 -9.77
CA GLU A 21 -27.48 -5.11 -10.79
C GLU A 21 -27.32 -3.92 -11.75
N GLN A 22 -27.02 -2.73 -11.21
CA GLN A 22 -26.77 -1.54 -12.02
C GLN A 22 -25.53 -1.71 -12.92
N LEU A 23 -24.48 -2.37 -12.43
CA LEU A 23 -23.29 -2.69 -13.23
C LEU A 23 -23.62 -3.66 -14.37
N ILE A 24 -24.46 -4.67 -14.13
CA ILE A 24 -24.89 -5.62 -15.17
C ILE A 24 -25.73 -4.90 -16.22
N GLN A 25 -26.70 -4.07 -15.82
CA GLN A 25 -27.55 -3.29 -16.73
C GLN A 25 -26.71 -2.35 -17.60
N ARG A 26 -25.73 -1.65 -17.01
CA ARG A 26 -24.83 -0.78 -17.76
C ARG A 26 -23.99 -1.56 -18.77
N ALA A 27 -23.41 -2.69 -18.37
CA ALA A 27 -22.62 -3.52 -19.27
C ALA A 27 -23.47 -4.09 -20.43
N ALA A 28 -24.74 -4.40 -20.17
CA ALA A 28 -25.71 -4.79 -21.20
C ALA A 28 -25.99 -3.66 -22.19
N ALA A 29 -26.27 -2.45 -21.69
CA ALA A 29 -26.50 -1.29 -22.52
C ALA A 29 -25.28 -0.93 -23.40
N GLN A 30 -24.06 -1.01 -22.86
CA GLN A 30 -22.82 -0.69 -23.60
C GLN A 30 -22.48 -1.74 -24.68
N SER A 31 -22.77 -3.02 -24.45
CA SER A 31 -22.39 -4.10 -25.37
C SER A 31 -23.46 -4.47 -26.40
N GLY A 32 -24.68 -3.95 -26.24
CA GLY A 32 -25.82 -4.26 -27.11
C GLY A 32 -26.30 -5.71 -27.04
N LYS A 33 -25.85 -6.48 -26.02
CA LYS A 33 -26.27 -7.87 -25.79
C LYS A 33 -27.29 -7.94 -24.65
N GLY A 34 -28.08 -9.02 -24.62
CA GLY A 34 -29.05 -9.24 -23.55
C GLY A 34 -28.37 -9.43 -22.18
N GLU A 35 -29.05 -9.00 -21.11
CA GLU A 35 -28.53 -9.09 -19.74
C GLU A 35 -28.12 -10.52 -19.35
N THR A 36 -28.88 -11.52 -19.79
CA THR A 36 -28.66 -12.95 -19.51
C THR A 36 -27.32 -13.46 -20.05
N ASP A 37 -26.87 -12.94 -21.20
CA ASP A 37 -25.67 -13.42 -21.88
C ASP A 37 -24.39 -12.85 -21.25
N ILE A 38 -24.48 -11.68 -20.63
CA ILE A 38 -23.34 -10.96 -20.05
C ILE A 38 -23.22 -11.27 -18.56
N GLN A 39 -24.34 -11.57 -17.90
CA GLN A 39 -24.39 -11.72 -16.44
C GLN A 39 -23.36 -12.74 -15.93
N GLY A 40 -23.27 -13.94 -16.51
CA GLY A 40 -22.32 -14.96 -16.05
C GLY A 40 -20.86 -14.50 -16.07
N PRO A 41 -20.30 -14.17 -17.25
CA PRO A 41 -18.91 -13.71 -17.38
C PRO A 41 -18.60 -12.44 -16.58
N LEU A 42 -19.56 -11.51 -16.48
CA LEU A 42 -19.39 -10.27 -15.74
C LEU A 42 -19.32 -10.54 -14.23
N LYS A 43 -20.16 -11.44 -13.72
CA LYS A 43 -20.15 -11.86 -12.31
C LYS A 43 -18.83 -12.55 -11.92
N GLU A 44 -18.27 -13.37 -12.80
CA GLU A 44 -16.95 -13.99 -12.59
C GLU A 44 -15.83 -12.94 -12.57
N THR A 45 -15.85 -12.01 -13.53
CA THR A 45 -14.89 -10.90 -13.59
C THR A 45 -14.98 -9.99 -12.36
N PHE A 46 -16.20 -9.63 -11.96
CA PHE A 46 -16.48 -8.88 -10.75
C PHE A 46 -15.92 -9.60 -9.51
N SER A 47 -16.16 -10.91 -9.40
CA SER A 47 -15.64 -11.72 -8.31
C SER A 47 -14.11 -11.72 -8.26
N GLY A 48 -13.47 -11.78 -9.43
CA GLY A 48 -12.01 -11.64 -9.55
C GLY A 48 -11.50 -10.28 -9.07
N LEU A 49 -12.18 -9.18 -9.44
CA LEU A 49 -11.81 -7.82 -9.04
C LEU A 49 -11.98 -7.57 -7.54
N VAL A 50 -13.03 -8.13 -6.93
CA VAL A 50 -13.23 -8.06 -5.47
C VAL A 50 -12.17 -8.88 -4.73
N ARG A 51 -11.90 -10.12 -5.16
CA ARG A 51 -10.86 -10.98 -4.55
C ARG A 51 -9.45 -10.40 -4.70
N SER A 52 -9.21 -9.62 -5.76
CA SER A 52 -7.95 -8.89 -5.96
C SER A 52 -7.96 -7.47 -5.40
N HIS A 53 -8.98 -7.13 -4.59
CA HIS A 53 -9.12 -5.89 -3.84
C HIS A 53 -9.24 -4.61 -4.70
N PHE A 54 -9.53 -4.70 -6.00
CA PHE A 54 -9.76 -3.51 -6.84
C PHE A 54 -11.16 -2.90 -6.67
N ILE A 55 -12.12 -3.70 -6.22
CA ILE A 55 -13.49 -3.29 -5.93
C ILE A 55 -13.80 -3.61 -4.47
N GLU A 56 -14.46 -2.68 -3.78
CA GLU A 56 -14.80 -2.80 -2.36
C GLU A 56 -16.24 -2.36 -2.11
N ARG A 57 -16.85 -2.88 -1.04
CA ARG A 57 -18.14 -2.40 -0.57
C ARG A 57 -18.01 -0.95 -0.10
N CYS A 58 -19.06 -0.17 -0.33
CA CYS A 58 -19.10 1.21 0.15
C CYS A 58 -19.13 1.26 1.69
N PRO A 59 -18.49 2.28 2.30
CA PRO A 59 -18.68 2.59 3.71
C PRO A 59 -20.15 2.80 4.07
N VAL A 60 -20.51 2.45 5.30
CA VAL A 60 -21.86 2.61 5.83
C VAL A 60 -22.22 4.10 5.77
N PRO A 61 -23.35 4.47 5.14
CA PRO A 61 -23.70 5.88 4.91
C PRO A 61 -23.96 6.65 6.21
N GLU A 62 -24.40 5.99 7.28
CA GLU A 62 -24.65 6.58 8.60
C GLU A 62 -23.88 5.83 9.70
N PRO A 63 -22.60 6.18 9.94
CA PRO A 63 -21.82 5.56 11.00
C PRO A 63 -22.25 6.04 12.38
N VAL A 64 -22.51 5.11 13.29
CA VAL A 64 -22.73 5.44 14.71
C VAL A 64 -21.38 5.62 15.40
N LEU A 65 -21.08 6.84 15.83
CA LEU A 65 -19.86 7.13 16.57
C LEU A 65 -19.96 6.61 18.02
N PRO A 66 -19.01 5.80 18.50
CA PRO A 66 -18.95 5.47 19.92
C PRO A 66 -18.70 6.76 20.74
N PRO A 67 -19.30 6.88 21.94
CA PRO A 67 -19.10 8.04 22.81
C PRO A 67 -17.62 8.22 23.14
N ARG A 68 -17.16 9.47 23.20
CA ARG A 68 -15.78 9.81 23.54
C ARG A 68 -15.50 9.27 24.94
N SER A 69 -14.45 8.46 25.10
CA SER A 69 -14.03 7.98 26.43
C SER A 69 -13.39 9.13 27.21
N GLU A 70 -14.21 10.02 27.78
CA GLU A 70 -13.71 11.10 28.63
C GLU A 70 -13.06 10.58 29.93
N ASN A 71 -13.19 9.29 30.26
CA ASN A 71 -12.70 8.71 31.52
C ASN A 71 -12.02 7.33 31.37
N ALA A 72 -11.08 7.17 30.43
CA ALA A 72 -10.07 6.14 30.64
C ALA A 72 -9.13 6.60 31.77
N PRO A 73 -8.90 5.81 32.84
CA PRO A 73 -7.98 6.22 33.89
C PRO A 73 -6.61 6.42 33.27
N LYS A 74 -6.09 7.66 33.34
CA LYS A 74 -4.70 7.96 33.00
C LYS A 74 -3.84 6.98 33.79
N LYS A 75 -3.25 5.99 33.13
CA LYS A 75 -2.19 5.17 33.74
C LYS A 75 -1.07 6.14 34.07
N VAL A 76 -1.04 6.61 35.32
CA VAL A 76 0.07 7.38 35.86
C VAL A 76 1.26 6.43 35.91
N VAL A 77 2.03 6.39 34.83
CA VAL A 77 3.35 5.77 34.84
C VAL A 77 4.21 6.67 35.73
N ARG A 78 4.42 6.24 36.98
CA ARG A 78 5.45 6.81 37.85
C ARG A 78 6.81 6.47 37.23
N GLY A 79 7.34 7.40 36.43
CA GLY A 79 8.64 7.28 35.77
C GLY A 79 9.17 8.63 35.32
N SER A 80 10.50 8.77 35.41
CA SER A 80 11.37 9.95 35.20
C SER A 80 10.91 11.02 34.20
N ALA A 81 11.29 12.28 34.47
CA ALA A 81 10.98 13.50 33.72
C ALA A 81 11.25 13.46 32.20
N ARG A 82 12.05 12.51 31.70
CA ARG A 82 12.23 12.26 30.25
C ARG A 82 10.99 11.67 29.56
N SER A 83 10.09 11.00 30.28
CA SER A 83 8.87 10.41 29.72
C SER A 83 7.75 11.45 29.45
N ARG A 84 7.77 12.60 30.13
CA ARG A 84 6.75 13.65 29.95
C ARG A 84 6.82 14.36 28.59
N LYS A 85 7.94 14.26 27.87
CA LYS A 85 8.09 14.90 26.55
C LYS A 85 7.61 14.01 25.40
N ALA A 86 7.50 12.70 25.60
CA ALA A 86 6.98 11.75 24.60
C ALA A 86 5.45 11.60 24.62
N ALA A 87 4.77 12.12 25.66
CA ALA A 87 3.32 12.06 25.79
C ALA A 87 2.59 13.30 25.21
N LYS A 88 3.32 14.24 24.60
CA LYS A 88 2.74 15.50 24.09
C LYS A 88 2.38 15.44 22.59
N ASP A 89 2.81 14.40 21.87
CA ASP A 89 2.57 14.23 20.43
C ASP A 89 1.64 13.05 20.14
N THR A 90 0.60 12.87 20.95
CA THR A 90 -0.57 12.07 20.51
C THR A 90 -1.49 13.08 19.85
N GLU A 91 -1.35 13.26 18.53
CA GLU A 91 -2.31 14.02 17.75
C GLU A 91 -3.71 13.49 18.09
N GLU A 92 -4.57 14.34 18.65
CA GLU A 92 -5.95 13.97 18.89
C GLU A 92 -6.59 13.62 17.55
N GLU A 93 -7.08 12.39 17.43
CA GLU A 93 -7.75 11.90 16.22
C GLU A 93 -8.90 12.84 15.88
N THR A 94 -8.89 13.37 14.65
CA THR A 94 -9.89 14.36 14.23
C THR A 94 -11.28 13.73 14.17
N GLU A 95 -12.32 14.55 14.30
CA GLU A 95 -13.71 14.07 14.23
C GLU A 95 -14.00 13.41 12.87
N GLU A 96 -13.41 13.94 11.79
CA GLU A 96 -13.46 13.34 10.45
C GLU A 96 -12.83 11.95 10.40
N GLN A 97 -11.67 11.75 11.04
CA GLN A 97 -11.01 10.43 11.10
C GLN A 97 -11.87 9.40 11.84
N ARG A 98 -12.54 9.81 12.93
CA ARG A 98 -13.46 8.95 13.67
C ARG A 98 -14.70 8.57 12.87
N VAL A 99 -15.28 9.51 12.13
CA VAL A 99 -16.43 9.26 11.24
C VAL A 99 -16.03 8.29 10.12
N ILE A 100 -14.86 8.50 9.49
CA ILE A 100 -14.35 7.61 8.45
C ILE A 100 -14.10 6.21 9.01
N ALA A 101 -13.50 6.10 10.19
CA ALA A 101 -13.23 4.81 10.84
C ALA A 101 -14.51 4.07 11.24
N ALA A 102 -15.52 4.78 11.74
CA ALA A 102 -16.81 4.19 12.09
C ALA A 102 -17.67 3.83 10.86
N ALA A 103 -17.47 4.50 9.72
CA ALA A 103 -18.14 4.19 8.46
C ALA A 103 -17.48 3.04 7.70
N ALA A 104 -16.18 2.81 7.94
CA ALA A 104 -15.45 1.74 7.27
C ALA A 104 -16.09 0.39 7.64
N PRO A 105 -16.48 -0.44 6.66
CA PRO A 105 -16.92 -1.79 6.93
C PRO A 105 -15.77 -2.53 7.64
N LEU A 106 -16.10 -3.52 8.47
CA LEU A 106 -15.07 -4.39 9.04
C LEU A 106 -14.18 -4.90 7.89
N GLU A 107 -12.87 -5.01 8.11
CA GLU A 107 -11.93 -5.34 7.02
C GLU A 107 -12.27 -6.68 6.35
N GLY A 108 -12.85 -7.61 7.12
CA GLY A 108 -13.41 -8.86 6.63
C GLY A 108 -14.68 -8.72 5.78
N GLU A 109 -15.43 -7.63 5.89
CA GLU A 109 -16.67 -7.33 5.15
C GLU A 109 -16.45 -6.51 3.87
N ARG A 110 -15.40 -5.68 3.86
CA ARG A 110 -15.03 -4.77 2.76
C ARG A 110 -14.91 -5.45 1.40
N PHE A 111 -14.51 -6.72 1.39
CA PHE A 111 -14.30 -7.53 0.18
C PHE A 111 -15.17 -8.79 0.12
N LEU A 112 -16.25 -8.89 0.93
CA LEU A 112 -17.18 -10.03 0.86
C LEU A 112 -18.04 -9.96 -0.38
N LEU A 113 -18.07 -11.04 -1.15
CA LEU A 113 -18.98 -11.16 -2.28
C LEU A 113 -20.45 -11.26 -1.81
N PRO A 114 -21.41 -10.84 -2.66
CA PRO A 114 -22.83 -11.09 -2.41
C PRO A 114 -23.10 -12.59 -2.26
N SER A 115 -24.07 -12.95 -1.41
CA SER A 115 -24.46 -14.35 -1.17
C SER A 115 -24.91 -15.05 -2.45
N SER A 116 -25.56 -14.31 -3.36
CA SER A 116 -25.97 -14.72 -4.71
C SER A 116 -24.83 -15.09 -5.67
N MET A 117 -23.57 -14.81 -5.31
CA MET A 117 -22.38 -15.22 -6.06
C MET A 117 -21.62 -16.37 -5.38
N ASN A 118 -22.00 -16.77 -4.18
CA ASN A 118 -21.28 -17.76 -3.38
C ASN A 118 -21.70 -19.20 -3.73
N TYR A 119 -21.67 -19.56 -5.02
CA TYR A 119 -21.87 -20.94 -5.47
C TYR A 119 -20.52 -21.65 -5.46
N GLY A 120 -20.13 -22.25 -4.32
CA GLY A 120 -18.90 -23.05 -4.29
C GLY A 120 -18.34 -23.49 -2.94
N MET A 121 -18.90 -23.09 -1.81
CA MET A 121 -18.50 -23.67 -0.52
C MET A 121 -19.53 -24.73 -0.11
N PRO A 122 -19.15 -26.01 0.09
CA PRO A 122 -20.07 -26.96 0.68
C PRO A 122 -20.41 -26.44 2.08
N THR A 123 -21.68 -26.12 2.31
CA THR A 123 -22.20 -26.12 3.66
C THR A 123 -22.06 -27.55 4.16
N GLU A 124 -21.01 -27.83 4.93
CA GLU A 124 -20.97 -29.02 5.77
C GLU A 124 -22.17 -28.94 6.70
N ARG A 125 -23.25 -29.62 6.29
CA ARG A 125 -24.29 -30.05 7.21
C ARG A 125 -23.59 -30.99 8.19
N GLY A 126 -23.31 -30.46 9.38
CA GLY A 126 -22.78 -31.22 10.49
C GLY A 126 -23.65 -32.46 10.71
N ASN A 127 -23.09 -33.62 10.41
CA ASN A 127 -23.60 -34.89 10.84
C ASN A 127 -22.95 -35.18 12.20
N ASP A 128 -23.80 -35.45 13.19
CA ASP A 128 -23.41 -35.78 14.55
C ASP A 128 -22.45 -36.99 14.61
N HIS A 129 -21.69 -37.03 15.71
CA HIS A 129 -20.81 -38.09 16.19
C HIS A 129 -19.36 -38.09 15.71
N ASN A 130 -18.49 -37.34 16.41
CA ASN A 130 -17.47 -37.98 17.25
C ASN A 130 -16.77 -36.95 18.16
N MET A 131 -16.89 -37.17 19.47
CA MET A 131 -16.10 -36.51 20.50
C MET A 131 -14.65 -37.02 20.47
N PRO A 132 -13.67 -36.15 20.73
CA PRO A 132 -12.58 -36.49 21.61
C PRO A 132 -12.66 -35.65 22.88
N THR A 133 -12.60 -36.39 23.97
CA THR A 133 -12.59 -36.03 25.38
C THR A 133 -11.66 -34.86 25.74
N SER A 134 -12.22 -33.97 26.55
CA SER A 134 -11.54 -32.86 27.22
C SER A 134 -10.41 -33.32 28.16
N LYS A 135 -9.29 -32.60 28.13
CA LYS A 135 -8.44 -32.32 29.32
C LYS A 135 -8.43 -30.80 29.48
N ALA A 136 -9.28 -30.23 30.32
CA ALA A 136 -9.11 -30.03 31.77
C ALA A 136 -8.04 -28.97 32.11
N GLY A 137 -8.49 -27.72 32.24
CA GLY A 137 -7.75 -26.67 32.97
C GLY A 137 -7.89 -25.27 32.41
N GLU A 138 -9.03 -24.60 32.64
CA GLU A 138 -9.10 -23.20 33.12
C GLU A 138 -10.56 -22.72 33.13
N LYS A 139 -11.08 -22.43 34.33
CA LYS A 139 -12.46 -22.02 34.60
C LYS A 139 -12.52 -20.50 34.82
N ARG A 140 -13.57 -19.91 34.22
CA ARG A 140 -14.21 -18.60 34.48
C ARG A 140 -13.48 -17.43 33.82
N LYS A 141 -14.11 -16.67 32.92
CA LYS A 141 -15.41 -16.01 33.06
C LYS A 141 -15.83 -15.56 31.66
N TYR A 142 -16.94 -16.00 31.09
CA TYR A 142 -17.71 -15.29 30.04
C TYR A 142 -18.90 -16.19 29.68
N GLU A 143 -19.94 -16.10 30.47
CA GLU A 143 -21.27 -16.55 30.09
C GLU A 143 -22.24 -15.44 30.47
N CYS A 144 -23.27 -15.29 29.63
CA CYS A 144 -24.28 -14.24 29.63
C CYS A 144 -23.89 -12.96 28.87
N LEU A 145 -23.86 -13.05 27.54
CA LEU A 145 -24.56 -12.15 26.58
C LEU A 145 -24.63 -12.87 25.22
N LYS A 146 -25.20 -14.08 25.20
CA LYS A 146 -25.66 -14.73 23.98
C LYS A 146 -27.17 -14.54 23.93
N GLU A 147 -27.64 -13.41 23.42
CA GLU A 147 -29.04 -13.31 22.98
C GLU A 147 -29.34 -12.13 22.03
N ASP A 148 -28.43 -11.17 21.81
CA ASP A 148 -28.68 -10.05 20.88
C ASP A 148 -27.85 -10.06 19.57
N SER A 149 -27.07 -11.11 19.31
CA SER A 149 -26.12 -11.19 18.18
C SER A 149 -26.64 -12.02 16.99
N TRP A 150 -27.93 -11.94 16.68
CA TRP A 150 -28.50 -12.52 15.44
C TRP A 150 -29.13 -11.46 14.52
N MET A 151 -29.17 -10.19 14.94
CA MET A 151 -29.73 -9.09 14.14
C MET A 151 -28.71 -8.40 13.24
N SER A 152 -27.70 -9.14 12.75
CA SER A 152 -26.87 -8.66 11.64
C SER A 152 -27.67 -8.80 10.35
N THR A 153 -28.49 -7.78 10.12
CA THR A 153 -28.98 -7.31 8.82
C THR A 153 -28.77 -8.29 7.67
N VAL A 154 -29.85 -8.97 7.30
CA VAL A 154 -30.06 -9.43 5.93
C VAL A 154 -30.09 -8.17 5.06
N THR A 155 -28.94 -7.58 4.76
CA THR A 155 -28.84 -6.63 3.65
C THR A 155 -29.17 -7.43 2.42
N ASP A 156 -30.29 -7.11 1.76
CA ASP A 156 -30.60 -7.70 0.46
C ASP A 156 -29.38 -7.44 -0.42
N ASP A 157 -28.82 -8.51 -1.03
CA ASP A 157 -27.62 -8.42 -1.87
C ASP A 157 -27.77 -7.34 -2.97
N LYS A 158 -29.02 -7.01 -3.30
CA LYS A 158 -29.43 -5.96 -4.26
C LYS A 158 -29.13 -4.53 -3.81
N GLU A 159 -29.08 -4.28 -2.50
CA GLU A 159 -28.83 -2.96 -1.93
C GLU A 159 -27.35 -2.68 -1.68
N VAL A 160 -26.48 -3.70 -1.83
CA VAL A 160 -25.05 -3.55 -1.59
C VAL A 160 -24.42 -2.67 -2.67
N LEU A 161 -23.96 -1.49 -2.25
CA LEU A 161 -23.23 -0.55 -3.09
C LEU A 161 -21.73 -0.86 -3.10
N TRP A 162 -21.16 -0.77 -4.30
CA TRP A 162 -19.74 -1.03 -4.57
C TRP A 162 -19.07 0.23 -5.11
N ARG A 163 -17.77 0.35 -4.85
CA ARG A 163 -16.91 1.43 -5.34
C ARG A 163 -15.55 0.89 -5.76
N ALA A 164 -14.84 1.67 -6.57
CA ALA A 164 -13.43 1.38 -6.86
C ALA A 164 -12.58 1.58 -5.60
N ASN A 165 -11.67 0.65 -5.34
CA ASN A 165 -10.70 0.75 -4.25
C ASN A 165 -9.41 1.44 -4.74
N TYR A 166 -9.35 2.76 -4.61
CA TYR A 166 -8.17 3.55 -4.98
C TYR A 166 -6.90 3.16 -4.22
N GLU A 167 -7.04 2.59 -3.02
CA GLU A 167 -5.89 2.21 -2.21
C GLU A 167 -5.09 1.08 -2.88
N GLU A 168 -5.78 0.11 -3.47
CA GLU A 168 -5.15 -0.98 -4.23
C GLU A 168 -4.44 -0.45 -5.48
N PHE A 169 -5.07 0.48 -6.22
CA PHE A 169 -4.43 1.12 -7.37
C PHE A 169 -3.16 1.88 -6.98
N VAL A 170 -3.22 2.71 -5.94
CA VAL A 170 -2.06 3.46 -5.44
C VAL A 170 -0.96 2.50 -4.97
N ARG A 171 -1.32 1.39 -4.33
CA ARG A 171 -0.37 0.36 -3.89
C ARG A 171 0.36 -0.27 -5.08
N ARG A 172 -0.35 -0.66 -6.13
CA ARG A 172 0.21 -1.21 -7.38
C ARG A 172 1.10 -0.20 -8.11
N LEU A 173 0.62 1.03 -8.25
CA LEU A 173 1.38 2.13 -8.87
C LEU A 173 2.67 2.42 -8.11
N ARG A 174 2.60 2.42 -6.77
CA ARG A 174 3.78 2.57 -5.91
C ARG A 174 4.78 1.44 -6.13
N HIS A 175 4.32 0.18 -6.19
CA HIS A 175 5.22 -0.96 -6.40
C HIS A 175 5.93 -0.86 -7.76
N LYS A 176 5.17 -0.55 -8.82
CA LYS A 176 5.69 -0.32 -10.16
C LYS A 176 6.68 0.85 -10.21
N ALA A 177 6.37 1.95 -9.53
CA ALA A 177 7.27 3.10 -9.44
C ALA A 177 8.58 2.75 -8.73
N CYS A 178 8.53 1.98 -7.63
CA CYS A 178 9.71 1.49 -6.93
C CYS A 178 10.57 0.58 -7.82
N ALA A 179 9.96 -0.41 -8.47
CA ALA A 179 10.65 -1.34 -9.38
C ALA A 179 11.30 -0.62 -10.56
N SER A 180 10.55 0.27 -11.22
CA SER A 180 11.06 1.05 -12.33
C SER A 180 12.22 1.97 -11.91
N TYR A 181 12.12 2.62 -10.75
CA TYR A 181 13.17 3.49 -10.25
C TYR A 181 14.45 2.71 -9.93
N VAL A 182 14.35 1.61 -9.17
CA VAL A 182 15.51 0.75 -8.86
C VAL A 182 16.11 0.17 -10.14
N GLY A 183 15.26 -0.22 -11.10
CA GLY A 183 15.69 -0.70 -12.41
C GLY A 183 16.48 0.34 -13.22
N SER A 184 16.11 1.62 -13.10
CA SER A 184 16.80 2.72 -13.78
C SER A 184 18.12 3.12 -13.11
N ARG A 185 18.22 2.96 -11.79
CA ARG A 185 19.40 3.37 -11.01
C ARG A 185 20.47 2.28 -10.90
N LEU A 186 20.06 1.02 -10.80
CA LEU A 186 20.95 -0.14 -10.67
C LEU A 186 21.07 -0.87 -12.01
N ASP A 187 20.14 -1.79 -12.28
CA ASP A 187 19.99 -2.44 -13.58
C ASP A 187 18.57 -3.01 -13.75
N LEU A 188 18.19 -3.36 -14.98
CA LEU A 188 16.85 -3.89 -15.28
C LEU A 188 16.51 -5.15 -14.46
N ARG A 189 17.51 -5.99 -14.17
CA ARG A 189 17.32 -7.25 -13.42
C ARG A 189 16.95 -6.96 -11.96
N ALA A 190 17.61 -6.01 -11.32
CA ALA A 190 17.27 -5.56 -9.97
C ALA A 190 15.84 -5.02 -9.90
N GLY A 191 15.41 -4.28 -10.93
CA GLY A 191 14.02 -3.85 -11.07
C GLY A 191 13.04 -5.03 -11.14
N THR A 192 13.32 -6.02 -11.98
CA THR A 192 12.49 -7.25 -12.12
C THR A 192 12.43 -8.06 -10.83
N VAL A 193 13.56 -8.26 -10.14
CA VAL A 193 13.58 -8.95 -8.83
C VAL A 193 12.74 -8.19 -7.82
N LEU A 194 12.91 -6.87 -7.72
CA LEU A 194 12.16 -6.06 -6.78
C LEU A 194 10.65 -6.09 -7.06
N GLU A 195 10.25 -6.06 -8.33
CA GLU A 195 8.84 -6.15 -8.73
C GLU A 195 8.22 -7.48 -8.29
N ALA A 196 8.87 -8.60 -8.60
CA ALA A 196 8.41 -9.93 -8.19
C ALA A 196 8.33 -10.07 -6.65
N MET A 197 9.32 -9.52 -5.93
CA MET A 197 9.27 -9.50 -4.46
C MET A 197 8.08 -8.69 -3.93
N LEU A 198 7.83 -7.50 -4.49
CA LEU A 198 6.70 -6.66 -4.08
C LEU A 198 5.36 -7.34 -4.39
N GLU A 199 5.26 -8.07 -5.49
CA GLU A 199 4.09 -8.88 -5.84
C GLU A 199 3.88 -10.04 -4.86
N ALA A 200 4.94 -10.76 -4.48
CA ALA A 200 4.87 -11.85 -3.50
C ALA A 200 4.38 -11.37 -2.13
N THR A 201 4.77 -10.16 -1.71
CA THR A 201 4.31 -9.59 -0.42
C THR A 201 2.83 -9.19 -0.39
N MET A 202 2.17 -9.09 -1.55
CA MET A 202 0.75 -8.70 -1.63
C MET A 202 -0.18 -9.77 -1.06
N ILE A 203 0.23 -11.04 -1.13
CA ILE A 203 -0.56 -12.18 -0.68
C ILE A 203 -0.75 -12.18 0.85
N SER A 204 0.15 -11.52 1.59
CA SER A 204 0.16 -11.51 3.06
C SER A 204 -0.82 -10.52 3.71
N GLY A 205 -1.77 -9.93 2.98
CA GLY A 205 -2.81 -9.07 3.56
C GLY A 205 -2.28 -7.76 4.17
N SER A 206 -1.19 -7.23 3.62
CA SER A 206 -0.47 -6.07 4.14
C SER A 206 -1.27 -4.76 4.00
N LEU A 207 -1.29 -3.92 5.04
CA LEU A 207 -1.82 -2.55 4.99
C LEU A 207 -1.26 -1.75 3.80
N VAL A 208 -2.11 -0.96 3.14
CA VAL A 208 -1.77 -0.17 1.94
C VAL A 208 -0.60 0.80 2.19
N LYS A 209 -0.50 1.38 3.39
CA LYS A 209 0.47 2.42 3.75
C LYS A 209 1.76 1.89 4.39
N GLN A 210 2.15 0.66 4.08
CA GLN A 210 3.39 0.09 4.61
C GLN A 210 4.65 0.80 4.10
N LYS A 211 5.55 1.19 5.01
CA LYS A 211 6.86 1.78 4.65
C LYS A 211 7.89 0.73 4.23
N ILE A 212 7.75 -0.48 4.78
CA ILE A 212 8.60 -1.64 4.53
C ILE A 212 7.72 -2.83 4.15
N SER A 213 8.25 -3.76 3.36
CA SER A 213 7.51 -4.97 2.99
C SER A 213 7.47 -6.00 4.12
N ALA A 214 6.60 -7.00 3.99
CA ALA A 214 6.75 -8.24 4.74
C ALA A 214 8.12 -8.90 4.43
N PRO A 215 8.74 -9.60 5.39
CA PRO A 215 9.96 -10.37 5.15
C PRO A 215 9.72 -11.51 4.15
N LEU A 216 10.66 -11.72 3.23
CA LEU A 216 10.65 -12.81 2.26
C LEU A 216 11.88 -13.70 2.43
N SER A 217 11.69 -15.02 2.38
CA SER A 217 12.80 -15.98 2.30
C SER A 217 13.37 -16.03 0.89
N MET A 218 14.61 -16.51 0.74
CA MET A 218 15.23 -16.68 -0.58
C MET A 218 14.37 -17.55 -1.51
N ASN A 219 13.88 -18.69 -1.02
CA ASN A 219 13.04 -19.60 -1.81
C ASN A 219 11.75 -18.91 -2.30
N ALA A 220 11.11 -18.08 -1.46
CA ALA A 220 9.90 -17.35 -1.86
C ALA A 220 10.20 -16.33 -2.96
N ILE A 221 11.36 -15.66 -2.88
CA ILE A 221 11.82 -14.71 -3.90
C ILE A 221 12.11 -15.43 -5.22
N GLU A 222 12.83 -16.55 -5.17
CA GLU A 222 13.12 -17.36 -6.35
C GLU A 222 11.85 -17.79 -7.08
N GLN A 223 10.88 -18.36 -6.35
CA GLN A 223 9.61 -18.78 -6.95
C GLN A 223 8.86 -17.60 -7.58
N ALA A 224 8.73 -16.48 -6.85
CA ALA A 224 8.05 -15.29 -7.36
C ALA A 224 8.72 -14.74 -8.64
N VAL A 225 10.06 -14.74 -8.69
CA VAL A 225 10.80 -14.28 -9.86
C VAL A 225 10.59 -15.22 -11.04
N LEU A 226 10.61 -16.54 -10.83
CA LEU A 226 10.42 -17.52 -11.90
C LEU A 226 8.99 -17.55 -12.45
N GLU A 227 8.01 -17.21 -11.62
CA GLU A 227 6.60 -17.04 -12.01
C GLU A 227 6.39 -15.75 -12.85
N SER A 228 7.20 -14.72 -12.63
CA SER A 228 7.13 -13.48 -13.40
C SER A 228 7.57 -13.67 -14.86
N LYS A 229 7.00 -12.86 -15.78
CA LYS A 229 7.24 -13.02 -17.23
C LYS A 229 8.69 -12.73 -17.59
N GLU A 230 9.24 -11.67 -17.02
CA GLU A 230 10.59 -11.17 -17.25
C GLU A 230 11.64 -11.97 -16.48
N GLY A 231 11.29 -12.49 -15.30
CA GLY A 231 12.20 -13.22 -14.40
C GLY A 231 12.33 -14.72 -14.68
N ARG A 232 11.43 -15.33 -15.46
CA ARG A 232 11.42 -16.77 -15.77
C ARG A 232 12.74 -17.34 -16.30
N ILE A 233 13.48 -16.54 -17.06
CA ILE A 233 14.77 -16.95 -17.67
C ILE A 233 15.98 -16.62 -16.80
N MET A 234 15.77 -16.07 -15.60
CA MET A 234 16.84 -15.64 -14.74
C MET A 234 17.38 -16.81 -13.92
N THR A 235 18.70 -16.97 -13.91
CA THR A 235 19.37 -17.99 -13.10
C THR A 235 19.41 -17.57 -11.63
N MET A 236 19.54 -18.55 -10.74
CA MET A 236 19.66 -18.30 -9.30
C MET A 236 20.81 -17.34 -8.95
N ASP A 237 21.99 -17.52 -9.56
CA ASP A 237 23.13 -16.63 -9.35
C ASP A 237 22.82 -15.16 -9.71
N ARG A 238 21.98 -14.94 -10.74
CA ARG A 238 21.57 -13.58 -11.15
C ARG A 238 20.59 -12.99 -10.15
N ILE A 239 19.65 -13.77 -9.64
CA ILE A 239 18.72 -13.35 -8.57
C ILE A 239 19.54 -12.91 -7.35
N GLN A 240 20.47 -13.77 -6.90
CA GLN A 240 21.31 -13.49 -5.74
C GLN A 240 22.19 -12.25 -5.95
N ALA A 241 22.82 -12.10 -7.12
CA ALA A 241 23.61 -10.93 -7.45
C ALA A 241 22.78 -9.63 -7.40
N SER A 242 21.54 -9.65 -7.91
CA SER A 242 20.63 -8.49 -7.83
C SER A 242 20.22 -8.18 -6.39
N LEU A 243 19.97 -9.19 -5.55
CA LEU A 243 19.68 -9.00 -4.13
C LEU A 243 20.87 -8.39 -3.38
N ASP A 244 22.08 -8.90 -3.63
CA ASP A 244 23.31 -8.39 -3.01
C ASP A 244 23.61 -6.94 -3.46
N GLN A 245 23.36 -6.61 -4.74
CA GLN A 245 23.49 -5.24 -5.24
C GLN A 245 22.50 -4.29 -4.57
N MET A 246 21.23 -4.68 -4.43
CA MET A 246 20.23 -3.86 -3.74
C MET A 246 20.48 -3.72 -2.23
N ALA A 247 21.07 -4.74 -1.60
CA ALA A 247 21.41 -4.73 -0.17
C ALA A 247 22.69 -3.92 0.13
N SER A 248 23.62 -3.85 -0.82
CA SER A 248 24.86 -3.08 -0.69
C SER A 248 24.72 -1.61 -1.12
N ASP A 249 23.62 -1.23 -1.76
CA ASP A 249 23.36 0.15 -2.14
C ASP A 249 23.31 1.09 -0.93
N SER A 250 23.96 2.25 -1.05
CA SER A 250 24.07 3.28 -0.01
C SER A 250 22.74 3.82 0.52
N VAL A 251 21.66 3.74 -0.27
CA VAL A 251 20.32 4.19 0.15
C VAL A 251 19.65 3.13 1.01
N GLY A 252 20.03 1.85 0.87
CA GLY A 252 19.47 0.74 1.64
C GLY A 252 18.06 0.37 1.18
N TYR A 253 17.91 0.07 -0.11
CA TYR A 253 16.66 -0.39 -0.73
C TYR A 253 16.19 -1.72 -0.17
N LEU A 254 17.13 -2.60 0.12
CA LEU A 254 16.88 -3.94 0.63
C LEU A 254 17.66 -4.15 1.92
N THR A 255 17.03 -4.73 2.93
CA THR A 255 17.69 -5.13 4.17
C THR A 255 17.65 -6.65 4.28
N ARG A 256 18.82 -7.26 4.48
CA ARG A 256 18.94 -8.69 4.79
C ARG A 256 19.00 -8.87 6.31
N ALA A 257 17.91 -9.34 6.89
CA ALA A 257 17.77 -9.55 8.32
C ALA A 257 18.52 -10.84 8.73
N ARG A 258 19.71 -10.70 9.33
CA ARG A 258 20.52 -11.84 9.79
C ARG A 258 19.85 -12.63 10.91
N GLU A 259 19.05 -11.96 11.73
CA GLU A 259 18.33 -12.57 12.86
C GLU A 259 17.09 -13.36 12.43
N MET A 260 16.55 -13.09 11.23
CA MET A 260 15.39 -13.78 10.68
C MET A 260 15.80 -14.73 9.55
N ASP A 261 16.77 -15.60 9.81
CA ASP A 261 17.21 -16.64 8.86
C ASP A 261 17.65 -16.10 7.49
N GLY A 262 18.15 -14.86 7.45
CA GLY A 262 18.58 -14.21 6.21
C GLY A 262 17.44 -13.72 5.31
N GLN A 263 16.22 -13.54 5.86
CA GLN A 263 15.09 -12.95 5.13
C GLN A 263 15.38 -11.54 4.61
N TYR A 264 14.71 -11.18 3.53
CA TYR A 264 14.84 -9.91 2.83
C TYR A 264 13.63 -9.03 3.06
N ILE A 265 13.87 -7.75 3.37
CA ILE A 265 12.83 -6.74 3.59
C ILE A 265 13.09 -5.55 2.68
N ILE A 266 12.09 -5.15 1.90
CA ILE A 266 12.16 -4.00 1.00
C ILE A 266 11.80 -2.73 1.76
N ASN A 267 12.60 -1.68 1.59
CA ASN A 267 12.32 -0.36 2.14
C ASN A 267 11.74 0.59 1.08
N MET A 268 10.43 0.45 0.83
CA MET A 268 9.71 1.29 -0.14
C MET A 268 9.81 2.78 0.19
N HIS A 269 9.80 3.15 1.48
CA HIS A 269 9.93 4.54 1.88
C HIS A 269 11.25 5.16 1.41
N LYS A 270 12.39 4.48 1.62
CA LYS A 270 13.69 4.97 1.19
C LYS A 270 13.80 5.06 -0.33
N ILE A 271 13.26 4.08 -1.05
CA ILE A 271 13.19 4.09 -2.53
C ILE A 271 12.44 5.33 -3.02
N LEU A 272 11.26 5.62 -2.45
CA LEU A 272 10.45 6.78 -2.86
C LEU A 272 11.10 8.12 -2.51
N VAL A 273 11.78 8.23 -1.37
CA VAL A 273 12.53 9.44 -0.98
C VAL A 273 13.66 9.70 -1.96
N ASP A 274 14.40 8.67 -2.34
CA ASP A 274 15.50 8.77 -3.29
C ASP A 274 15.01 9.07 -4.71
N ALA A 275 13.91 8.44 -5.13
CA ALA A 275 13.24 8.75 -6.39
C ALA A 275 12.81 10.22 -6.46
N ARG A 276 12.21 10.75 -5.39
CA ARG A 276 11.82 12.16 -5.30
C ARG A 276 13.03 13.09 -5.37
N LYS A 277 14.12 12.75 -4.68
CA LYS A 277 15.36 13.52 -4.74
C LYS A 277 15.89 13.59 -6.17
N SER A 278 15.94 12.45 -6.86
CA SER A 278 16.37 12.36 -8.25
C SER A 278 15.49 13.18 -9.20
N GLU A 279 14.17 13.19 -8.99
CA GLU A 279 13.23 13.98 -9.78
C GLU A 279 13.46 15.50 -9.59
N VAL A 280 13.62 15.94 -8.33
CA VAL A 280 13.93 17.35 -8.03
C VAL A 280 15.26 17.77 -8.67
N GLU A 281 16.29 16.92 -8.60
CA GLU A 281 17.56 17.16 -9.28
C GLU A 281 17.40 17.30 -10.81
N ALA A 282 16.55 16.47 -11.42
CA ALA A 282 16.24 16.54 -12.84
C ALA A 282 15.51 17.84 -13.22
N ILE A 283 14.57 18.30 -12.38
CA ILE A 283 13.88 19.59 -12.55
C ILE A 283 14.87 20.75 -12.45
N VAL A 284 15.74 20.76 -11.42
CA VAL A 284 16.77 21.79 -11.25
C VAL A 284 17.71 21.83 -12.46
N ARG A 285 18.17 20.66 -12.92
CA ARG A 285 19.02 20.55 -14.11
C ARG A 285 18.34 21.10 -15.37
N LYS A 286 17.06 20.81 -15.58
CA LYS A 286 16.31 21.26 -16.75
C LYS A 286 16.02 22.77 -16.72
N ARG A 287 15.80 23.35 -15.54
CA ARG A 287 15.46 24.77 -15.38
C ARG A 287 16.67 25.70 -15.29
N TYR A 288 17.73 25.29 -14.59
CA TYR A 288 18.86 26.16 -14.26
C TYR A 288 20.22 25.62 -14.73
N GLY A 289 20.23 24.51 -15.47
CA GLY A 289 21.43 23.93 -16.04
C GLY A 289 22.20 23.00 -15.09
N ILE A 290 23.30 22.46 -15.61
CA ILE A 290 24.09 21.41 -14.94
C ILE A 290 24.80 21.95 -13.69
N GLU A 291 25.22 23.21 -13.71
CA GLU A 291 25.94 23.85 -12.61
C GLU A 291 25.07 24.06 -11.37
N SER A 292 23.84 24.52 -11.58
CA SER A 292 22.86 24.63 -10.50
C SER A 292 22.51 23.28 -9.91
N CYS A 293 22.42 22.24 -10.73
CA CYS A 293 22.20 20.87 -10.26
C CYS A 293 23.39 20.37 -9.43
N ARG A 294 24.63 20.68 -9.83
CA ARG A 294 25.85 20.35 -9.10
C ARG A 294 25.88 21.03 -7.72
N ILE A 295 25.58 22.32 -7.65
CA ILE A 295 25.45 23.07 -6.39
C ILE A 295 24.34 22.48 -5.51
N PHE A 296 23.16 22.22 -6.07
CA PHE A 296 22.03 21.65 -5.34
C PHE A 296 22.37 20.27 -4.74
N LYS A 297 22.99 19.39 -5.53
CA LYS A 297 23.46 18.07 -5.07
C LYS A 297 24.47 18.17 -3.94
N LEU A 298 25.43 19.08 -4.07
CA LEU A 298 26.46 19.31 -3.06
C LEU A 298 25.83 19.71 -1.71
N LEU A 299 24.89 20.66 -1.75
CA LEU A 299 24.16 21.11 -0.57
C LEU A 299 23.27 20.01 0.02
N ALA A 300 22.59 19.23 -0.83
CA ALA A 300 21.78 18.09 -0.37
C ALA A 300 22.62 16.98 0.30
N MET A 301 23.92 16.88 -0.01
CA MET A 301 24.82 15.89 0.58
C MET A 301 25.53 16.39 1.85
N LYS A 302 26.02 17.63 1.84
CA LYS A 302 26.84 18.18 2.93
C LYS A 302 26.04 19.03 3.93
N GLY A 303 24.80 19.37 3.59
CA GLY A 303 23.98 20.26 4.38
C GLY A 303 24.42 21.71 4.23
N GLN A 304 24.72 22.36 5.34
CA GLN A 304 25.08 23.77 5.37
C GLN A 304 26.52 24.00 4.89
N LEU A 305 26.69 24.87 3.91
CA LEU A 305 27.99 25.27 3.39
C LEU A 305 28.02 26.78 3.16
N GLU A 306 29.19 27.38 3.40
CA GLU A 306 29.40 28.78 3.04
C GLU A 306 29.60 28.94 1.54
N GLN A 307 29.27 30.11 1.01
CA GLN A 307 29.34 30.40 -0.42
C GLN A 307 30.73 30.16 -1.05
N LYS A 308 31.80 30.44 -0.30
CA LYS A 308 33.17 30.15 -0.74
C LYS A 308 33.41 28.65 -0.89
N GLN A 309 32.95 27.86 0.07
CA GLN A 309 33.06 26.39 0.05
C GLN A 309 32.23 25.79 -1.07
N ILE A 310 31.03 26.33 -1.32
CA ILE A 310 30.17 25.91 -2.43
C ILE A 310 30.87 26.12 -3.75
N SER A 311 31.41 27.32 -4.02
CA SER A 311 32.13 27.63 -5.25
C SER A 311 33.34 26.71 -5.46
N GLU A 312 34.15 26.49 -4.43
CA GLU A 312 35.37 25.66 -4.50
C GLU A 312 35.05 24.18 -4.71
N GLN A 313 34.04 23.63 -4.02
CA GLN A 313 33.69 22.20 -4.12
C GLN A 313 32.80 21.88 -5.32
N ALA A 314 31.93 22.82 -5.70
CA ALA A 314 31.16 22.70 -6.92
C ALA A 314 32.00 23.02 -8.15
N LEU A 315 33.23 23.57 -8.03
CA LEU A 315 34.06 23.98 -9.19
C LEU A 315 33.31 24.94 -10.13
N VAL A 316 32.61 25.91 -9.55
CA VAL A 316 31.89 26.98 -10.26
C VAL A 316 32.48 28.30 -9.80
N ASP A 317 32.66 29.25 -10.72
CA ASP A 317 33.21 30.56 -10.39
C ASP A 317 32.36 31.27 -9.32
N ARG A 318 33.01 32.06 -8.44
CA ARG A 318 32.32 32.69 -7.30
C ARG A 318 31.18 33.61 -7.73
N LYS A 319 31.35 34.33 -8.84
CA LYS A 319 30.33 35.23 -9.38
C LYS A 319 29.12 34.45 -9.88
N GLU A 320 29.35 33.38 -10.64
CA GLU A 320 28.28 32.52 -11.15
C GLU A 320 27.58 31.77 -10.01
N THR A 321 28.34 31.26 -9.04
CA THR A 321 27.82 30.61 -7.83
C THR A 321 26.78 31.50 -7.12
N LEU A 322 27.07 32.80 -6.96
CA LEU A 322 26.12 33.77 -6.38
C LEU A 322 24.83 33.87 -7.17
N GLU A 323 24.94 34.03 -8.48
CA GLU A 323 23.78 34.18 -9.37
C GLU A 323 22.90 32.92 -9.34
N LEU A 324 23.52 31.73 -9.34
CA LEU A 324 22.83 30.45 -9.28
C LEU A 324 22.19 30.21 -7.91
N LEU A 325 22.89 30.49 -6.81
CA LEU A 325 22.35 30.38 -5.45
C LEU A 325 21.14 31.30 -5.26
N TYR A 326 21.21 32.54 -5.75
CA TYR A 326 20.09 33.47 -5.68
C TYR A 326 18.87 32.99 -6.47
N LYS A 327 19.07 32.46 -7.68
CA LYS A 327 17.98 31.86 -8.48
C LYS A 327 17.31 30.69 -7.75
N LEU A 328 18.12 29.77 -7.21
CA LEU A 328 17.60 28.61 -6.48
C LEU A 328 16.91 28.98 -5.16
N PHE A 329 17.42 30.00 -4.45
CA PHE A 329 16.79 30.52 -3.24
C PHE A 329 15.45 31.19 -3.54
N LYS A 330 15.41 32.05 -4.57
CA LYS A 330 14.18 32.77 -4.98
C LYS A 330 13.04 31.80 -5.31
N ASP A 331 13.35 30.68 -5.95
CA ASP A 331 12.35 29.68 -6.35
C ASP A 331 12.13 28.59 -5.28
N GLY A 332 12.66 28.77 -4.07
CA GLY A 332 12.37 27.93 -2.89
C GLY A 332 13.10 26.59 -2.83
N TYR A 333 14.12 26.38 -3.66
CA TYR A 333 14.95 25.15 -3.60
C TYR A 333 15.96 25.17 -2.46
N LEU A 334 16.32 26.36 -1.97
CA LEU A 334 17.31 26.58 -0.91
C LEU A 334 16.72 27.44 0.21
N GLN A 335 17.26 27.28 1.42
CA GLN A 335 16.96 28.13 2.57
C GLN A 335 18.28 28.65 3.15
N MET A 336 18.27 29.91 3.61
CA MET A 336 19.37 30.49 4.38
C MET A 336 19.10 30.24 5.87
N GLN A 337 20.13 29.84 6.61
CA GLN A 337 20.06 29.58 8.04
C GLN A 337 20.85 30.63 8.82
#